data_AF-A0A3R6J757-F1
#
_entry.id   AF-A0A3R6J757-F1
#
_cell.length_a   1.000
_cell.length_b   1.000
_cell.length_c   1.000
_cell.angle_alpha   90.00
_cell.angle_beta   90.00
_cell.angle_gamma   90.00
#
_symmetry.space_group_name_H-M   'P 1'
#
loop_
_entity.id
_entity.type
_entity.pdbx_description
1 polymer ?
#
loop_
_entity_poly.entity_id
_entity_poly.type
_entity_poly.pdbx_seq_one_letter_code
_entity_poly.pdbx_strand_id
1 'polypeptide(L)'
;MKKIYLLLFLCACITSCGRVNENDMKQISNSTQGTQTNKDRIFSIEDRVYTSQKQKSKWWNIHYPKLEGEKTESCNKIILSHIKKLMGEIDLKQEVAITLNYDVKTQTDKILSVLFTGDYYAKGALHPINVSFSVNYDWGKNRELLLKDVIIESDEFMTKCKKAVFQQCGKEFQEAFGKLSDERIKEQIFEQEDQFYLEDGDINVRLAIPAGSYYYQYVKVEKVHYKN
;
A
#
# COMPACT_ATOMS: atom_id res chain seq x y z
N MET A 1 -33.07 -32.98 9.27
CA MET A 1 -32.78 -32.19 10.49
C MET A 1 -31.55 -32.79 11.20
N LYS A 2 -30.43 -32.06 11.19
CA LYS A 2 -29.41 -31.99 12.25
C LYS A 2 -28.49 -30.84 11.86
N LYS A 3 -28.60 -29.72 12.59
CA LYS A 3 -27.80 -28.51 12.44
C LYS A 3 -26.41 -28.80 13.02
N ILE A 4 -25.34 -28.56 12.27
CA ILE A 4 -23.98 -28.49 12.80
C ILE A 4 -23.60 -27.01 12.81
N TYR A 5 -23.62 -26.44 14.01
CA TYR A 5 -23.03 -25.14 14.31
C TYR A 5 -21.52 -25.35 14.42
N LEU A 6 -20.73 -24.70 13.57
CA LEU A 6 -19.29 -24.63 13.77
C LEU A 6 -18.98 -23.33 14.54
N LEU A 7 -18.42 -23.54 15.74
CA LEU A 7 -18.14 -22.56 16.79
C LEU A 7 -17.20 -21.43 16.33
N LEU A 8 -17.58 -20.20 16.67
CA LEU A 8 -16.69 -19.06 16.85
C LEU A 8 -15.65 -19.37 17.94
N PHE A 9 -14.36 -19.30 17.61
CA PHE A 9 -13.30 -19.20 18.61
C PHE A 9 -12.98 -17.73 18.86
N LEU A 10 -13.57 -17.19 19.94
CA LEU A 10 -12.94 -16.14 20.72
C LEU A 10 -11.73 -16.77 21.43
N CYS A 11 -10.52 -16.27 21.17
CA CYS A 11 -9.42 -16.42 22.11
C CYS A 11 -8.88 -15.03 22.44
N ALA A 12 -9.06 -14.68 23.71
CA ALA A 12 -8.64 -13.45 24.33
C ALA A 12 -7.13 -13.27 24.29
N CYS A 13 -6.74 -12.00 24.21
CA CYS A 13 -5.38 -11.50 24.21
C CYS A 13 -4.57 -12.01 25.40
N ILE A 14 -3.40 -12.59 25.12
CA ILE A 14 -2.26 -12.57 26.04
C ILE A 14 -1.17 -11.75 25.35
N THR A 15 -0.93 -10.57 25.89
CA THR A 15 0.11 -9.63 25.46
C THR A 15 1.48 -10.25 25.73
N SER A 16 2.14 -10.74 24.70
CA SER A 16 3.59 -10.87 24.69
C SER A 16 4.13 -9.82 23.73
N CYS A 17 4.62 -8.71 24.29
CA CYS A 17 5.47 -7.77 23.58
C CYS A 17 6.77 -8.48 23.20
N GLY A 18 6.77 -9.19 22.07
CA GLY A 18 7.98 -9.60 21.39
C GLY A 18 8.66 -8.35 20.84
N ARG A 19 9.61 -7.78 21.59
CA ARG A 19 10.57 -6.82 21.06
C ARG A 19 11.39 -7.52 19.97
N VAL A 20 11.00 -7.32 18.72
CA VAL A 20 11.86 -7.59 17.59
C VAL A 20 12.88 -6.46 17.54
N ASN A 21 14.15 -6.83 17.69
CA ASN A 21 15.29 -5.93 17.75
C ASN A 21 15.42 -5.16 16.42
N GLU A 22 15.62 -3.84 16.45
CA GLU A 22 15.83 -3.00 15.25
C GLU A 22 17.08 -3.39 14.43
N ASN A 23 17.91 -4.29 14.96
CA ASN A 23 19.21 -4.65 14.40
C ASN A 23 19.19 -5.79 13.36
N ASP A 24 18.04 -6.39 13.05
CA ASP A 24 17.96 -7.47 12.05
C ASP A 24 17.91 -6.97 10.59
N MET A 25 17.92 -5.65 10.37
CA MET A 25 17.95 -5.04 9.04
C MET A 25 19.39 -4.75 8.61
N LYS A 26 20.03 -5.72 7.93
CA LYS A 26 21.36 -5.48 7.33
C LYS A 26 21.24 -4.53 6.15
N GLN A 27 21.73 -3.31 6.35
CA GLN A 27 21.87 -2.27 5.33
C GLN A 27 22.94 -2.67 4.31
N ILE A 28 22.62 -2.60 3.03
CA ILE A 28 23.60 -2.60 1.94
C ILE A 28 23.27 -1.39 1.08
N SER A 29 24.15 -0.38 1.11
CA SER A 29 24.05 0.83 0.29
C SER A 29 24.77 0.62 -1.04
N ASN A 30 24.08 0.82 -2.17
CA ASN A 30 24.72 0.98 -3.48
C ASN A 30 24.10 2.15 -4.28
N SER A 31 25.00 3.03 -4.72
CA SER A 31 24.96 4.06 -5.79
C SER A 31 23.73 4.93 -6.01
N THR A 32 23.96 6.22 -5.75
CA THR A 32 23.15 7.42 -6.01
C THR A 32 22.77 7.61 -7.49
N GLN A 33 21.47 7.72 -7.77
CA GLN A 33 20.98 8.53 -8.90
C GLN A 33 20.73 9.95 -8.40
N GLY A 34 21.52 10.89 -8.92
CA GLY A 34 21.50 12.30 -8.52
C GLY A 34 20.15 12.95 -8.83
N THR A 35 19.54 13.55 -7.80
CA THR A 35 18.39 14.43 -7.96
C THR A 35 18.84 15.87 -7.85
N GLN A 36 18.42 16.71 -8.80
CA GLN A 36 18.59 18.16 -8.77
C GLN A 36 18.08 18.72 -7.43
N THR A 37 18.96 19.43 -6.71
CA THR A 37 18.64 20.10 -5.45
C THR A 37 17.85 21.37 -5.72
N ASN A 38 16.53 21.24 -5.66
CA ASN A 38 15.63 22.39 -5.58
C ASN A 38 15.66 22.89 -4.12
N LYS A 39 16.16 24.12 -3.89
CA LYS A 39 16.47 24.69 -2.57
C LYS A 39 15.26 24.86 -1.62
N ASP A 40 14.05 24.65 -2.10
CA ASP A 40 12.80 24.86 -1.35
C ASP A 40 12.19 23.55 -0.80
N ARG A 41 12.87 22.40 -0.94
CA ARG A 41 12.35 21.12 -0.43
C ARG A 41 12.73 20.92 1.03
N ILE A 42 11.72 20.70 1.88
CA ILE A 42 11.87 20.40 3.32
C ILE A 42 12.58 19.06 3.61
N PHE A 43 12.73 18.19 2.61
CA PHE A 43 13.48 16.93 2.70
C PHE A 43 13.99 16.48 1.32
N SER A 44 15.02 15.64 1.33
CA SER A 44 15.46 14.85 0.16
C SER A 44 15.03 13.39 0.28
N ILE A 45 14.93 12.70 -0.85
CA ILE A 45 14.60 11.27 -0.90
C ILE A 45 15.84 10.52 -1.38
N GLU A 46 16.25 9.51 -0.63
CA GLU A 46 17.26 8.54 -1.01
C GLU A 46 16.58 7.19 -1.32
N ASP A 47 16.85 6.60 -2.48
CA ASP A 47 16.44 5.23 -2.77
C ASP A 47 17.20 4.25 -1.89
N ARG A 48 16.47 3.39 -1.18
CA ARG A 48 17.04 2.33 -0.35
C ARG A 48 16.49 0.99 -0.80
N VAL A 49 17.36 0.00 -0.77
CA VAL A 49 17.00 -1.38 -1.11
C VAL A 49 17.14 -2.23 0.14
N TYR A 50 16.07 -2.94 0.49
CA TYR A 50 16.11 -4.06 1.42
C TYR A 50 16.21 -5.36 0.64
N THR A 51 17.35 -6.03 0.78
CA THR A 51 17.57 -7.36 0.20
C THR A 51 17.84 -8.36 1.32
N SER A 52 17.07 -9.45 1.39
CA SER A 52 17.52 -10.58 2.22
C SER A 52 18.55 -11.42 1.47
N GLN A 53 19.61 -11.77 2.18
CA GLN A 53 20.41 -12.92 1.77
C GLN A 53 19.51 -14.16 1.74
N LYS A 54 19.79 -15.11 0.85
CA LYS A 54 19.04 -16.36 0.60
C LYS A 54 19.03 -17.33 1.80
N GLN A 55 19.16 -16.83 3.02
CA GLN A 55 18.99 -17.61 4.23
C GLN A 55 17.48 -17.72 4.53
N LYS A 56 17.00 -18.96 4.68
CA LYS A 56 15.62 -19.33 5.07
C LYS A 56 14.56 -19.22 3.97
N SER A 57 14.89 -19.59 2.72
CA SER A 57 13.90 -19.78 1.65
C SER A 57 13.09 -18.52 1.27
N LYS A 58 13.60 -17.34 1.61
CA LYS A 58 12.93 -16.05 1.36
C LYS A 58 13.86 -15.13 0.61
N TRP A 59 13.32 -14.48 -0.41
CA TRP A 59 14.03 -13.48 -1.19
C TRP A 59 13.18 -12.21 -1.24
N TRP A 60 13.67 -11.16 -0.58
CA TRP A 60 13.07 -9.84 -0.62
C TRP A 60 13.95 -8.95 -1.49
N ASN A 61 13.34 -8.21 -2.42
CA ASN A 61 13.96 -7.13 -3.16
C ASN A 61 13.01 -5.93 -3.12
N ILE A 62 13.14 -5.11 -2.08
CA ILE A 62 12.20 -4.02 -1.78
C ILE A 62 12.94 -2.69 -1.90
N HIS A 63 12.60 -1.91 -2.91
CA HIS A 63 12.97 -0.50 -3.01
C HIS A 63 11.98 0.35 -2.21
N TYR A 64 12.50 1.31 -1.45
CA TYR A 64 11.68 2.24 -0.66
C TYR A 64 12.36 3.60 -0.49
N PRO A 65 11.59 4.68 -0.36
CA PRO A 65 12.15 6.00 -0.12
C PRO A 65 12.56 6.14 1.34
N LYS A 66 13.81 6.53 1.57
CA LYS A 66 14.28 7.05 2.86
C LYS A 66 14.34 8.57 2.79
N LEU A 67 13.59 9.24 3.65
CA LEU A 67 13.51 10.68 3.70
C LEU A 67 14.58 11.25 4.63
N GLU A 68 15.41 12.16 4.12
CA GLU A 68 16.44 12.87 4.88
C GLU A 68 16.04 14.33 5.04
N GLY A 69 15.99 14.82 6.28
CA GLY A 69 15.56 16.18 6.61
C GLY A 69 15.07 16.30 8.05
N GLU A 70 14.76 17.52 8.47
CA GLU A 70 14.14 17.74 9.78
C GLU A 70 12.71 17.17 9.78
N LYS A 71 12.31 16.51 10.88
CA LYS A 71 10.96 15.95 11.08
C LYS A 71 10.53 14.82 10.12
N THR A 72 11.45 14.18 9.39
CA THR A 72 11.12 13.05 8.51
C THR A 72 10.95 11.71 9.23
N GLU A 73 11.38 11.61 10.49
CA GLU A 73 11.45 10.36 11.26
C GLU A 73 10.10 9.64 11.36
N SER A 74 9.03 10.38 11.62
CA SER A 74 7.67 9.81 11.75
C SER A 74 7.21 9.20 10.42
N CYS A 75 7.43 9.90 9.29
CA CYS A 75 7.09 9.39 7.97
C CYS A 75 7.91 8.15 7.59
N ASN A 76 9.23 8.17 7.85
CA ASN A 76 10.10 7.00 7.64
C ASN A 76 9.64 5.77 8.45
N LYS A 77 9.21 5.97 9.71
CA LYS A 77 8.66 4.89 10.55
C LYS A 77 7.38 4.30 9.97
N ILE A 78 6.49 5.14 9.43
CA ILE A 78 5.24 4.69 8.79
C ILE A 78 5.53 3.89 7.52
N ILE A 79 6.41 4.39 6.64
CA ILE A 79 6.84 3.67 5.42
C ILE A 79 7.36 2.28 5.78
N LEU A 80 8.28 2.19 6.74
CA LEU A 80 8.83 0.91 7.19
C LEU A 80 7.78 0.01 7.86
N SER A 81 6.79 0.58 8.55
CA SER A 81 5.70 -0.17 9.18
C SER A 81 4.83 -0.87 8.13
N HIS A 82 4.46 -0.18 7.05
CA HIS A 82 3.69 -0.76 5.95
C HIS A 82 4.46 -1.86 5.22
N ILE A 83 5.75 -1.64 4.95
CA ILE A 83 6.62 -2.68 4.37
C ILE A 83 6.67 -3.90 5.28
N LYS A 84 6.84 -3.73 6.60
CA LYS A 84 6.84 -4.83 7.57
C LYS A 84 5.49 -5.55 7.65
N LYS A 85 4.37 -4.82 7.56
CA LYS A 85 3.01 -5.39 7.51
C LYS A 85 2.86 -6.31 6.30
N LEU A 86 3.23 -5.84 5.09
CA LEU A 86 3.24 -6.66 3.88
C LEU A 86 4.09 -7.92 4.07
N MET A 87 5.29 -7.78 4.62
CA MET A 87 6.20 -8.91 4.87
C MET A 87 5.62 -9.92 5.88
N GLY A 88 4.81 -9.47 6.84
CA GLY A 88 4.18 -10.31 7.86
C GLY A 88 2.90 -11.02 7.39
N GLU A 89 2.16 -10.42 6.46
CA GLU A 89 0.91 -10.99 5.90
C GLU A 89 1.17 -12.14 4.93
N ILE A 90 2.33 -12.17 4.27
CA ILE A 90 2.66 -13.20 3.29
C ILE A 90 3.03 -14.49 4.02
N ASP A 91 2.34 -15.60 3.71
CA ASP A 91 2.55 -16.90 4.38
C ASP A 91 4.00 -17.37 4.25
N LEU A 92 4.73 -17.19 5.35
CA LEU A 92 6.15 -17.43 5.48
C LEU A 92 6.53 -18.91 5.53
N LYS A 93 5.56 -19.83 5.45
CA LYS A 93 5.80 -21.28 5.46
C LYS A 93 6.30 -21.82 4.13
N GLN A 94 6.09 -21.10 3.04
CA GLN A 94 6.56 -21.48 1.70
C GLN A 94 7.76 -20.63 1.29
N GLU A 95 8.53 -21.12 0.31
CA GLU A 95 9.58 -20.28 -0.26
C GLU A 95 8.93 -19.14 -1.05
N VAL A 96 9.28 -17.90 -0.72
CA VAL A 96 8.67 -16.71 -1.33
C VAL A 96 9.74 -15.76 -1.87
N ALA A 97 9.46 -15.22 -3.05
CA ALA A 97 10.25 -14.20 -3.74
C ALA A 97 9.39 -12.95 -3.92
N ILE A 98 9.87 -11.79 -3.48
CA ILE A 98 9.07 -10.56 -3.41
C ILE A 98 9.88 -9.43 -4.03
N THR A 99 9.27 -8.78 -5.01
CA THR A 99 9.78 -7.57 -5.62
C THR A 99 8.81 -6.45 -5.32
N LEU A 100 9.29 -5.35 -4.75
CA LEU A 100 8.49 -4.16 -4.48
C LEU A 100 9.28 -2.93 -4.89
N ASN A 101 8.64 -2.03 -5.63
CA ASN A 101 9.16 -0.73 -6.01
C ASN A 101 8.25 0.37 -5.47
N TYR A 102 8.72 1.61 -5.58
CA TYR A 102 7.91 2.77 -5.23
C TYR A 102 7.96 3.85 -6.30
N ASP A 103 6.93 4.68 -6.31
CA ASP A 103 6.82 5.90 -7.09
C ASP A 103 6.33 7.05 -6.19
N VAL A 104 6.97 8.21 -6.29
CA VAL A 104 6.61 9.41 -5.51
C VAL A 104 5.59 10.19 -6.32
N LYS A 105 4.32 10.03 -5.95
CA LYS A 105 3.16 10.59 -6.66
C LYS A 105 2.92 12.06 -6.36
N THR A 106 3.18 12.48 -5.11
CA THR A 106 3.11 13.88 -4.69
C THR A 106 4.25 14.17 -3.72
N GLN A 107 4.99 15.26 -3.94
CA GLN A 107 6.02 15.75 -3.02
C GLN A 107 5.89 17.27 -2.85
N THR A 108 5.23 17.68 -1.77
CA THR A 108 5.03 19.08 -1.40
C THR A 108 5.44 19.33 0.06
N ASP A 109 5.40 20.58 0.49
CA ASP A 109 5.58 21.00 1.88
C ASP A 109 4.41 20.61 2.81
N LYS A 110 3.26 20.22 2.23
CA LYS A 110 2.04 19.82 2.96
C LYS A 110 1.80 18.32 2.96
N ILE A 111 1.97 17.69 1.80
CA ILE A 111 1.68 16.28 1.58
C ILE A 111 2.86 15.58 0.89
N LEU A 112 3.13 14.35 1.33
CA LEU A 112 3.85 13.34 0.55
C LEU A 112 2.88 12.20 0.20
N SER A 113 2.91 11.71 -1.04
CA SER A 113 2.19 10.51 -1.46
C SER A 113 3.13 9.59 -2.20
N VAL A 114 3.28 8.36 -1.69
CA VAL A 114 4.14 7.32 -2.25
C VAL A 114 3.29 6.10 -2.57
N LEU A 115 3.35 5.65 -3.81
CA LEU A 115 2.72 4.41 -4.25
C LEU A 115 3.76 3.30 -4.27
N PHE A 116 3.47 2.18 -3.64
CA PHE A 116 4.26 0.95 -3.71
C PHE A 116 3.56 -0.07 -4.60
N THR A 117 4.29 -0.66 -5.53
CA THR A 117 3.77 -1.70 -6.43
C THR A 117 4.80 -2.80 -6.65
N GLY A 118 4.31 -4.01 -6.86
CA GLY A 118 5.17 -5.15 -7.12
C GLY A 118 4.39 -6.46 -7.12
N ASP A 119 5.09 -7.54 -6.86
CA ASP A 119 4.55 -8.88 -6.87
C ASP A 119 5.28 -9.78 -5.87
N TYR A 120 4.60 -10.85 -5.45
CA TYR A 120 5.25 -11.98 -4.82
C TYR A 120 4.95 -13.28 -5.56
N TYR A 121 5.95 -14.15 -5.53
CA TYR A 121 5.88 -15.51 -6.04
C TYR A 121 6.10 -16.48 -4.90
N ALA A 122 5.10 -17.30 -4.61
CA ALA A 122 5.25 -18.47 -3.75
C ALA A 122 5.67 -19.68 -4.60
N LYS A 123 6.63 -20.47 -4.12
CA LYS A 123 7.09 -21.66 -4.82
C LYS A 123 5.95 -22.63 -5.13
N GLY A 124 5.80 -22.98 -6.40
CA GLY A 124 4.73 -23.86 -6.88
C GLY A 124 3.43 -23.13 -7.24
N ALA A 125 3.37 -21.81 -7.07
CA ALA A 125 2.30 -21.01 -7.63
C ALA A 125 2.38 -20.98 -9.17
N LEU A 126 1.22 -20.94 -9.81
CA LEU A 126 1.09 -20.87 -11.27
C LEU A 126 1.48 -19.49 -11.83
N HIS A 127 1.35 -18.45 -11.02
CA HIS A 127 1.61 -17.06 -11.39
C HIS A 127 1.96 -16.24 -10.15
N PRO A 128 2.70 -15.13 -10.30
CA PRO A 128 2.88 -14.15 -9.24
C PRO A 128 1.54 -13.52 -8.82
N ILE A 129 1.49 -13.06 -7.57
CA ILE A 129 0.38 -12.30 -7.01
C ILE A 129 0.83 -10.85 -6.90
N ASN A 130 0.04 -9.94 -7.50
CA ASN A 130 0.36 -8.52 -7.46
C ASN A 130 0.10 -7.97 -6.05
N VAL A 131 0.99 -7.08 -5.60
CA VAL A 131 0.88 -6.35 -4.35
C VAL A 131 0.97 -4.86 -4.61
N SER A 132 0.24 -4.10 -3.80
CA SER A 132 0.36 -2.65 -3.76
C SER A 132 -0.17 -2.12 -2.44
N PHE A 133 0.37 -0.99 -2.03
CA PHE A 133 -0.18 -0.13 -1.00
C PHE A 133 0.36 1.28 -1.23
N SER A 134 -0.14 2.23 -0.48
CA SER A 134 0.29 3.62 -0.57
C SER A 134 0.54 4.16 0.81
N VAL A 135 1.46 5.12 0.91
CA VAL A 135 1.68 5.92 2.10
C VAL A 135 1.43 7.37 1.73
N ASN A 136 0.40 7.96 2.35
CA ASN A 136 0.08 9.37 2.22
C ASN A 136 0.37 10.03 3.56
N TYR A 137 1.19 11.07 3.58
CA TYR A 137 1.65 11.71 4.80
C TYR A 137 1.30 13.18 4.80
N ASP A 138 0.65 13.63 5.88
CA ASP A 138 0.33 15.03 6.14
C ASP A 138 1.40 15.63 7.05
N TRP A 139 2.21 16.53 6.49
CA TRP A 139 3.28 17.24 7.21
C TRP A 139 2.74 18.21 8.27
N GLY A 140 1.54 18.77 8.06
CA GLY A 140 0.90 19.68 8.99
C GLY A 140 0.36 18.96 10.23
N LYS A 141 -0.24 17.77 10.04
CA LYS A 141 -0.76 16.93 11.13
C LYS A 141 0.28 15.91 11.65
N ASN A 142 1.45 15.81 11.02
CA ASN A 142 2.54 14.89 11.36
C ASN A 142 2.08 13.42 11.51
N ARG A 143 1.20 12.98 10.60
CA ARG A 143 0.61 11.64 10.60
C ARG A 143 0.31 11.15 9.19
N GLU A 144 0.05 9.85 9.09
CA GLU A 144 -0.54 9.26 7.90
C GLU A 144 -1.95 9.81 7.65
N LEU A 145 -2.21 10.11 6.38
CA LEU A 145 -3.47 10.54 5.84
C LEU A 145 -4.21 9.31 5.30
N LEU A 146 -5.38 9.05 5.86
CA LEU A 146 -6.22 7.90 5.47
C LEU A 146 -7.32 8.38 4.53
N LEU A 147 -7.94 7.47 3.76
CA LEU A 147 -8.95 7.86 2.78
C LEU A 147 -10.09 8.66 3.43
N LYS A 148 -10.54 8.25 4.62
CA LYS A 148 -11.58 8.94 5.39
C LYS A 148 -11.27 10.40 5.76
N ASP A 149 -10.00 10.80 5.75
CA ASP A 149 -9.57 12.18 6.02
C ASP A 149 -9.79 13.10 4.80
N VAL A 150 -9.88 12.53 3.59
CA VAL A 150 -9.93 13.27 2.31
C VAL A 150 -11.21 13.08 1.49
N ILE A 151 -12.08 12.14 1.89
CA ILE A 151 -13.39 11.93 1.24
C ILE A 151 -14.51 11.79 2.26
N ILE A 152 -15.73 11.98 1.80
CA ILE A 152 -16.95 11.64 2.55
C ILE A 152 -17.40 10.26 2.08
N GLU A 153 -17.43 9.28 3.00
CA GLU A 153 -18.01 7.97 2.72
C GLU A 153 -19.48 8.15 2.34
N SER A 154 -19.79 7.87 1.08
CA SER A 154 -21.11 8.07 0.51
C SER A 154 -21.31 7.21 -0.73
N ASP A 155 -22.57 6.93 -1.05
CA ASP A 155 -22.93 6.26 -2.30
C ASP A 155 -22.47 7.07 -3.52
N GLU A 156 -22.46 8.42 -3.42
CA GLU A 156 -21.96 9.29 -4.47
C GLU A 156 -20.48 9.01 -4.79
N PHE A 157 -19.63 8.91 -3.76
CA PHE A 157 -18.22 8.60 -3.94
C PHE A 157 -18.02 7.20 -4.54
N MET A 158 -18.80 6.22 -4.08
CA MET A 158 -18.79 4.87 -4.65
C MET A 158 -19.21 4.88 -6.13
N THR A 159 -20.25 5.63 -6.50
CA THR A 159 -20.68 5.80 -7.90
C THR A 159 -19.60 6.43 -8.76
N LYS A 160 -18.87 7.44 -8.24
CA LYS A 160 -17.72 8.04 -8.94
C LYS A 160 -16.61 7.02 -9.18
N CYS A 161 -16.28 6.19 -8.18
CA CYS A 161 -15.30 5.12 -8.32
C CYS A 161 -15.70 4.11 -9.41
N LYS A 162 -16.96 3.63 -9.38
CA LYS A 162 -17.50 2.72 -10.41
C LYS A 162 -17.42 3.35 -11.80
N LYS A 163 -17.84 4.60 -11.96
CA LYS A 163 -17.78 5.33 -13.23
C LYS A 163 -16.34 5.46 -13.72
N ALA A 164 -15.39 5.77 -12.83
CA ALA A 164 -13.98 5.89 -13.16
C ALA A 164 -13.42 4.57 -13.74
N VAL A 165 -13.80 3.41 -13.18
CA VAL A 165 -13.42 2.09 -13.74
C VAL A 165 -13.88 1.93 -15.18
N PHE A 166 -15.15 2.20 -15.48
CA PHE A 166 -15.69 2.05 -16.84
C PHE A 166 -15.15 3.08 -17.84
N GLN A 167 -14.52 4.15 -17.35
CA GLN A 167 -13.91 5.18 -18.19
C GLN A 167 -12.40 4.98 -18.41
N GLN A 168 -11.69 4.39 -17.44
CA GLN A 168 -10.22 4.39 -17.41
C GLN A 168 -9.61 3.00 -17.58
N CYS A 169 -10.34 1.94 -17.23
CA CYS A 169 -9.79 0.57 -17.26
C CYS A 169 -10.05 -0.12 -18.61
N GLY A 170 -9.27 -1.17 -18.90
CA GLY A 170 -9.50 -2.04 -20.05
C GLY A 170 -10.75 -2.90 -19.92
N LYS A 171 -11.31 -3.35 -21.06
CA LYS A 171 -12.59 -4.07 -21.14
C LYS A 171 -12.67 -5.30 -20.23
N GLU A 172 -11.62 -6.10 -20.16
CA GLU A 172 -11.57 -7.30 -19.30
C GLU A 172 -11.73 -6.94 -17.81
N PHE A 173 -11.07 -5.87 -17.36
CA PHE A 173 -11.20 -5.40 -15.99
C PHE A 173 -12.62 -4.88 -15.71
N GLN A 174 -13.17 -4.11 -16.65
CA GLN A 174 -14.53 -3.58 -16.53
C GLN A 174 -15.57 -4.70 -16.40
N GLU A 175 -15.47 -5.74 -17.24
CA GLU A 175 -16.38 -6.89 -17.23
C GLU A 175 -16.27 -7.71 -15.94
N ALA A 176 -15.05 -7.91 -15.41
CA ALA A 176 -14.84 -8.61 -14.14
C ALA A 176 -15.30 -7.76 -12.94
N PHE A 177 -14.99 -6.46 -12.94
CA PHE A 177 -15.38 -5.53 -11.89
C PHE A 177 -16.90 -5.34 -11.85
N GLY A 178 -17.58 -5.28 -13.00
CA GLY A 178 -19.03 -5.16 -13.09
C GLY A 178 -19.82 -6.34 -12.54
N LYS A 179 -19.15 -7.45 -12.19
CA LYS A 179 -19.74 -8.63 -11.53
C LYS A 179 -19.62 -8.58 -10.01
N LEU A 180 -18.90 -7.61 -9.45
CA LEU A 180 -18.77 -7.45 -8.01
C LEU A 180 -20.06 -6.92 -7.40
N SER A 181 -20.38 -7.38 -6.18
CA SER A 181 -21.47 -6.79 -5.41
C SER A 181 -21.06 -5.42 -4.87
N ASP A 182 -22.06 -4.60 -4.54
CA ASP A 182 -21.83 -3.28 -3.96
C ASP A 182 -21.12 -3.38 -2.61
N GLU A 183 -21.43 -4.39 -1.80
CA GLU A 183 -20.74 -4.67 -0.54
C GLU A 183 -19.25 -4.95 -0.79
N ARG A 184 -18.93 -5.75 -1.80
CA ARG A 184 -17.54 -6.06 -2.13
C ARG A 184 -16.76 -4.85 -2.64
N ILE A 185 -17.42 -3.93 -3.33
CA ILE A 185 -16.82 -2.67 -3.75
C ILE A 185 -16.65 -1.75 -2.53
N LYS A 186 -17.64 -1.71 -1.63
CA LYS A 186 -17.62 -0.93 -0.40
C LYS A 186 -16.46 -1.34 0.51
N GLU A 187 -16.28 -2.63 0.74
CA GLU A 187 -15.15 -3.20 1.50
C GLU A 187 -13.80 -2.70 0.96
N GLN A 188 -13.62 -2.77 -0.37
CA GLN A 188 -12.37 -2.37 -1.00
C GLN A 188 -12.08 -0.88 -0.85
N ILE A 189 -13.11 -0.03 -0.93
CA ILE A 189 -12.93 1.42 -0.87
C ILE A 189 -12.76 1.89 0.58
N PHE A 190 -13.66 1.49 1.48
CA PHE A 190 -13.78 2.13 2.79
C PHE A 190 -13.17 1.34 3.95
N GLU A 191 -12.95 0.02 3.80
CA GLU A 191 -12.28 -0.77 4.85
C GLU A 191 -10.76 -0.86 4.63
N GLN A 192 -10.29 -0.59 3.41
CA GLN A 192 -8.87 -0.55 3.05
C GLN A 192 -8.40 0.90 2.86
N GLU A 193 -8.37 1.65 3.96
CA GLU A 193 -8.15 3.11 3.93
C GLU A 193 -6.76 3.56 3.44
N ASP A 194 -5.81 2.63 3.24
CA ASP A 194 -4.45 2.87 2.72
C ASP A 194 -4.31 2.61 1.20
N GLN A 195 -5.39 2.21 0.53
CA GLN A 195 -5.40 1.83 -0.89
C GLN A 195 -5.75 3.00 -1.82
N PHE A 196 -5.16 4.17 -1.58
CA PHE A 196 -5.30 5.34 -2.44
C PHE A 196 -4.02 6.17 -2.46
N TYR A 197 -3.76 6.89 -3.54
CA TYR A 197 -2.67 7.88 -3.59
C TYR A 197 -3.17 9.22 -4.13
N LEU A 198 -2.38 10.26 -3.87
CA LEU A 198 -2.65 11.62 -4.33
C LEU A 198 -1.66 11.97 -5.44
N GLU A 199 -2.16 12.48 -6.55
CA GLU A 199 -1.37 12.92 -7.70
C GLU A 199 -2.06 14.12 -8.34
N ASP A 200 -1.35 15.25 -8.45
CA ASP A 200 -1.89 16.51 -9.00
C ASP A 200 -3.19 16.99 -8.33
N GLY A 201 -3.33 16.71 -7.03
CA GLY A 201 -4.52 17.03 -6.24
C GLY A 201 -5.74 16.15 -6.54
N ASP A 202 -5.61 15.14 -7.40
CA ASP A 202 -6.62 14.09 -7.60
C ASP A 202 -6.38 12.93 -6.63
N ILE A 203 -7.48 12.29 -6.22
CA ILE A 203 -7.48 11.02 -5.49
C ILE A 203 -7.53 9.88 -6.50
N ASN A 204 -6.56 8.97 -6.39
CA ASN A 204 -6.52 7.73 -7.16
C ASN A 204 -6.80 6.56 -6.22
N VAL A 205 -7.93 5.87 -6.41
CA VAL A 205 -8.37 4.77 -5.54
C VAL A 205 -8.06 3.44 -6.19
N ARG A 206 -7.49 2.50 -5.43
CA ARG A 206 -7.27 1.14 -5.91
C ARG A 206 -8.56 0.35 -5.88
N LEU A 207 -8.83 -0.35 -6.96
CA LEU A 207 -9.91 -1.30 -7.10
C LEU A 207 -9.33 -2.60 -7.64
N ALA A 208 -9.74 -3.73 -7.06
CA ALA A 208 -9.27 -5.05 -7.43
C ALA A 208 -10.42 -5.92 -7.94
N ILE A 209 -10.07 -6.84 -8.83
CA ILE A 209 -10.94 -7.92 -9.26
C ILE A 209 -10.42 -9.25 -8.70
N PRO A 210 -11.31 -10.17 -8.29
CA PRO A 210 -10.95 -11.51 -7.88
C PRO A 210 -10.50 -12.30 -9.12
N ALA A 211 -9.23 -12.17 -9.45
CA ALA A 211 -8.51 -12.95 -10.44
C ALA A 211 -7.36 -13.69 -9.74
N GLY A 212 -6.84 -14.76 -10.35
CA GLY A 212 -5.79 -15.60 -9.75
C GLY A 212 -4.57 -14.82 -9.23
N SER A 213 -4.22 -13.70 -9.87
CA SER A 213 -3.08 -12.84 -9.49
C SER A 213 -3.47 -11.59 -8.68
N TYR A 214 -4.70 -11.49 -8.16
CA TYR A 214 -5.22 -10.29 -7.50
C TYR A 214 -4.99 -9.02 -8.31
N TYR A 215 -5.50 -9.01 -9.54
CA TYR A 215 -5.32 -7.90 -10.44
C TYR A 215 -6.06 -6.66 -9.93
N TYR A 216 -5.37 -5.52 -9.94
CA TYR A 216 -5.90 -4.24 -9.46
C TYR A 216 -5.60 -3.12 -10.45
N GLN A 217 -6.37 -2.04 -10.33
CA GLN A 217 -6.19 -0.79 -11.04
C GLN A 217 -6.36 0.36 -10.06
N TYR A 218 -5.58 1.43 -10.25
CA TYR A 218 -5.84 2.71 -9.58
C TYR A 218 -6.63 3.59 -10.54
N VAL A 219 -7.77 4.11 -10.08
CA VAL A 219 -8.63 4.98 -10.90
C VAL A 219 -8.66 6.38 -10.30
N LYS A 220 -8.49 7.39 -11.16
CA LYS A 220 -8.61 8.79 -10.79
C LYS A 220 -10.08 9.13 -10.56
N VAL A 221 -10.46 9.58 -9.36
CA VAL A 221 -11.87 9.75 -8.98
C VAL A 221 -12.29 11.22 -8.99
N GLU A 222 -11.69 12.03 -8.11
CA GLU A 222 -12.03 13.44 -7.94
C GLU A 222 -10.88 14.22 -7.29
N LYS A 223 -11.00 15.54 -7.26
CA LYS A 223 -10.08 16.41 -6.52
C LYS A 223 -10.23 16.20 -5.01
N VAL A 224 -9.12 16.29 -4.28
CA VAL A 224 -9.08 16.17 -2.82
C VAL A 224 -9.90 17.26 -2.15
N HIS A 225 -10.76 16.88 -1.22
CA HIS A 225 -11.43 17.79 -0.29
C HIS A 225 -10.92 17.51 1.12
N TYR A 226 -9.94 18.30 1.58
CA TYR A 226 -9.41 18.15 2.93
C TYR A 226 -10.49 18.47 3.96
N LYS A 227 -10.79 17.51 4.84
CA LYS A 227 -11.57 17.79 6.04
C LYS A 227 -10.68 18.58 7.00
N ASN A 228 -11.05 19.84 7.23
CA ASN A 228 -10.42 20.69 8.25
C ASN A 228 -10.53 20.03 9.62
#